data_AF-J6IUI2-F1
#
_entry.id   AF-J6IUI2-F1
#
_cell.length_a   1.000
_cell.length_b   1.000
_cell.length_c   1.000
_cell.angle_alpha   90.00
_cell.angle_beta   90.00
_cell.angle_gamma   90.00
#
_symmetry.space_group_name_H-M   'P 1'
#
loop_
_entity.id
_entity.type
_entity.pdbx_description
1 polymer ?
#
loop_
_entity_poly.entity_id
_entity_poly.type
_entity_poly.pdbx_seq_one_letter_code
_entity_poly.pdbx_strand_id
1 'polypeptide(L)'
;MKIIDLFSGIGGFSLGFQRAGYQFTEHYFSEIDKHAIANYKYNFPHAINLGDITTIRSTDLTGIDIITFGSPCQDFSLAGRRKGLAGSKSSLIQHAIALIADIRPSVFVWENVKGAFSSNAGADFWAILQAFANIGGYRLELQLLNTKWLLPQNRERIYLIGHLAGRSVPGVFPIGKNDFPPTTKAQSQSQAPISTTLKANGRMSTDDTYIIPKEASTLTGGGHSGGLHSDMTVIQINPSTESNGRQPYQQNRVFDEKGISPSLTRHNSNYAINRMRRLTEIECERLQGFPDNWTQYGDYNGTIKSIARTQRYKLIGNAVTVDIVELIAKRLKITEP
;
A
#
# COMPACT_ATOMS: atom_id res chain seq x y z
N MET A 1 -6.29 23.38 6.49
CA MET A 1 -5.22 22.69 7.22
C MET A 1 -3.99 22.57 6.34
N LYS A 2 -2.80 22.46 6.92
CA LYS A 2 -1.53 22.23 6.19
C LYS A 2 -1.06 20.80 6.40
N ILE A 3 -0.76 20.09 5.32
CA ILE A 3 -0.33 18.68 5.35
C ILE A 3 1.06 18.51 4.75
N ILE A 4 1.84 17.60 5.33
CA ILE A 4 3.04 17.04 4.71
C ILE A 4 2.89 15.52 4.58
N ASP A 5 3.02 15.03 3.35
CA ASP A 5 3.03 13.60 3.02
C ASP A 5 4.47 13.15 2.76
N LEU A 6 5.12 12.44 3.69
CA LEU A 6 6.50 11.97 3.55
C LEU A 6 6.55 10.55 3.00
N PHE A 7 7.57 10.25 2.19
CA PHE A 7 7.65 8.98 1.44
C PHE A 7 6.35 8.75 0.65
N SER A 8 5.91 9.82 0.00
CA SER A 8 4.51 10.00 -0.40
C SER A 8 4.03 9.06 -1.51
N GLY A 9 4.96 8.47 -2.28
CA GLY A 9 4.63 7.58 -3.39
C GLY A 9 3.66 8.24 -4.37
N ILE A 10 2.48 7.65 -4.51
CA ILE A 10 1.40 8.13 -5.39
C ILE A 10 0.28 8.86 -4.64
N GLY A 11 0.54 9.32 -3.41
CA GLY A 11 -0.37 10.17 -2.64
C GLY A 11 -1.58 9.46 -2.06
N GLY A 12 -1.43 8.19 -1.68
CA GLY A 12 -2.51 7.43 -1.04
C GLY A 12 -2.98 8.04 0.28
N PHE A 13 -2.06 8.64 1.06
CA PHE A 13 -2.43 9.36 2.27
C PHE A 13 -3.24 10.61 1.96
N SER A 14 -2.68 11.48 1.12
CA SER A 14 -3.31 12.75 0.77
C SER A 14 -4.68 12.55 0.12
N LEU A 15 -4.84 11.56 -0.76
CA LEU A 15 -6.14 11.21 -1.33
C LEU A 15 -7.14 10.74 -0.26
N GLY A 16 -6.70 9.91 0.68
CA GLY A 16 -7.56 9.42 1.77
C GLY A 16 -8.07 10.57 2.66
N PHE A 17 -7.21 11.52 3.01
CA PHE A 17 -7.61 12.72 3.76
C PHE A 17 -8.58 13.61 2.94
N GLN A 18 -8.33 13.83 1.65
CA GLN A 18 -9.27 14.58 0.80
C GLN A 18 -10.64 13.91 0.71
N ARG A 19 -10.69 12.57 0.57
CA ARG A 19 -11.95 11.81 0.58
C ARG A 19 -12.68 11.88 1.93
N ALA A 20 -11.93 12.02 3.02
CA ALA A 20 -12.50 12.26 4.34
C ALA A 20 -13.04 13.70 4.53
N GLY A 21 -12.88 14.58 3.54
CA GLY A 21 -13.38 15.96 3.57
C GLY A 21 -12.36 17.01 3.98
N TYR A 22 -11.08 16.63 4.19
CA TYR A 22 -10.05 17.60 4.52
C TYR A 22 -9.70 18.48 3.33
N GLN A 23 -9.63 19.79 3.57
CA GLN A 23 -9.16 20.77 2.60
C GLN A 23 -7.80 21.31 3.03
N PHE A 24 -6.84 21.24 2.09
CA PHE A 24 -5.48 21.68 2.32
C PHE A 24 -5.30 23.11 1.83
N THR A 25 -4.95 24.00 2.75
CA THR A 25 -4.52 25.37 2.42
C THR A 25 -3.10 25.34 1.87
N GLU A 26 -2.27 24.44 2.38
CA GLU A 26 -0.94 24.13 1.86
C GLU A 26 -0.73 22.61 1.87
N HIS A 27 -0.23 22.08 0.75
CA HIS A 27 -0.02 20.66 0.55
C HIS A 27 1.42 20.42 0.14
N TYR A 28 2.18 19.77 1.01
CA TYR A 28 3.56 19.40 0.77
C TYR A 28 3.71 17.89 0.66
N PHE A 29 4.68 17.44 -0.12
CA PHE A 29 5.05 16.03 -0.18
C PHE A 29 6.56 15.84 -0.31
N SER A 30 7.08 14.70 0.14
CA SER A 30 8.48 14.29 0.00
C SER A 30 8.56 12.94 -0.71
N GLU A 31 9.24 12.92 -1.86
CA GLU A 31 9.45 11.73 -2.68
C GLU A 31 10.70 11.90 -3.56
N ILE A 32 11.38 10.79 -3.84
CA ILE A 32 12.61 10.73 -4.65
C ILE A 32 12.44 9.91 -5.94
N ASP A 33 11.47 8.99 -6.01
CA ASP A 33 11.20 8.22 -7.22
C ASP A 33 10.57 9.12 -8.28
N LYS A 34 11.27 9.28 -9.41
CA LYS A 34 10.86 10.17 -10.50
C LYS A 34 9.45 9.91 -11.05
N HIS A 35 8.99 8.65 -11.04
CA HIS A 35 7.68 8.28 -11.57
C HIS A 35 6.59 8.55 -10.53
N ALA A 36 6.89 8.30 -9.26
CA ALA A 36 6.03 8.68 -8.13
C ALA A 36 5.83 10.21 -8.09
N ILE A 37 6.92 10.99 -8.13
CA ILE A 37 6.86 12.46 -8.18
C ILE A 37 6.01 12.94 -9.35
N ALA A 38 6.24 12.41 -10.55
CA ALA A 38 5.50 12.81 -11.74
C ALA A 38 4.01 12.48 -11.60
N ASN A 39 3.66 11.30 -11.08
CA ASN A 39 2.28 10.93 -10.82
C ASN A 39 1.63 11.82 -9.76
N TYR A 40 2.35 12.10 -8.68
CA TYR A 40 1.88 12.96 -7.60
C TYR A 40 1.56 14.37 -8.11
N LYS A 41 2.48 14.98 -8.87
CA LYS A 41 2.27 16.30 -9.48
C LYS A 41 1.08 16.32 -10.43
N TYR A 42 0.86 15.23 -11.18
CA TYR A 42 -0.29 15.14 -12.07
C TYR A 42 -1.62 15.11 -11.29
N ASN A 43 -1.70 14.34 -10.21
CA ASN A 43 -2.91 14.18 -9.41
C ASN A 43 -3.13 15.32 -8.41
N PHE A 44 -2.06 15.97 -7.97
CA PHE A 44 -2.07 17.09 -7.02
C PHE A 44 -1.21 18.25 -7.56
N PRO A 45 -1.69 18.99 -8.58
CA PRO A 45 -0.89 19.98 -9.32
C PRO A 45 -0.43 21.18 -8.48
N HIS A 46 -1.09 21.43 -7.34
CA HIS A 46 -0.72 22.50 -6.42
C HIS A 46 0.15 22.02 -5.25
N ALA A 47 0.46 20.72 -5.17
CA ALA A 47 1.30 20.18 -4.12
C ALA A 47 2.78 20.53 -4.36
N ILE A 48 3.47 20.93 -3.30
CA ILE A 48 4.88 21.34 -3.34
C ILE A 48 5.76 20.15 -2.95
N ASN A 49 6.66 19.75 -3.86
CA ASN A 49 7.64 18.71 -3.55
C ASN A 49 8.79 19.29 -2.71
N LEU A 50 8.97 18.77 -1.49
CA LEU A 50 10.07 19.08 -0.59
C LEU A 50 11.34 18.29 -0.90
N GLY A 51 11.27 17.29 -1.79
CA GLY A 51 12.41 16.49 -2.22
C GLY A 51 12.79 15.41 -1.21
N ASP A 52 14.09 15.15 -1.07
CA ASP A 52 14.66 14.13 -0.18
C ASP A 52 14.49 14.54 1.29
N ILE A 53 13.86 13.67 2.08
CA ILE A 53 13.62 13.85 3.52
C ILE A 53 14.87 14.19 4.32
N THR A 54 16.05 13.74 3.89
CA THR A 54 17.33 14.01 4.57
C THR A 54 17.74 15.49 4.49
N THR A 55 17.14 16.25 3.56
CA THR A 55 17.45 17.65 3.29
C THR A 55 16.38 18.63 3.76
N ILE A 56 15.22 18.12 4.21
CA ILE A 56 14.09 18.95 4.65
C ILE A 56 14.43 19.59 6.00
N ARG A 57 14.25 20.90 6.08
CA ARG A 57 14.46 21.67 7.31
C ARG A 57 13.13 22.17 7.86
N SER A 58 12.93 21.99 9.16
CA SER A 58 11.73 22.46 9.87
C SER A 58 11.55 23.98 9.80
N THR A 59 12.64 24.75 9.69
CA THR A 59 12.59 26.22 9.58
C THR A 59 11.87 26.75 8.35
N ASP A 60 11.81 25.95 7.28
CA ASP A 60 11.19 26.33 6.02
C ASP A 60 9.67 26.04 6.03
N LEU A 61 9.16 25.46 7.13
CA LEU A 61 7.80 24.94 7.27
C LEU A 61 7.15 25.53 8.53
N THR A 62 5.99 26.18 8.39
CA THR A 62 5.31 26.82 9.53
C THR A 62 3.84 26.44 9.60
N GLY A 63 3.38 26.10 10.81
CA GLY A 63 1.96 25.81 11.08
C GLY A 63 1.45 24.53 10.40
N ILE A 64 2.29 23.49 10.32
CA ILE A 64 1.87 22.20 9.77
C ILE A 64 0.93 21.50 10.76
N ASP A 65 -0.24 21.09 10.29
CA ASP A 65 -1.25 20.44 11.12
C ASP A 65 -1.10 18.92 11.11
N ILE A 66 -0.72 18.35 9.96
CA ILE A 66 -0.75 16.91 9.69
C ILE A 66 0.56 16.47 9.04
N ILE A 67 1.17 15.41 9.57
CA ILE A 67 2.28 14.70 8.89
C ILE A 67 1.89 13.24 8.68
N THR A 68 1.88 12.75 7.44
CA THR A 68 1.61 11.35 7.10
C THR A 68 2.83 10.70 6.48
N PHE A 69 3.09 9.42 6.75
CA PHE A 69 4.24 8.75 6.15
C PHE A 69 4.19 7.22 6.21
N GLY A 70 4.67 6.57 5.14
CA GLY A 70 4.95 5.14 5.08
C GLY A 70 6.44 4.91 4.85
N SER A 71 7.23 4.84 5.91
CA SER A 71 8.69 4.77 5.78
C SER A 71 9.17 3.40 5.25
N PRO A 72 10.24 3.35 4.43
CA PRO A 72 10.79 2.10 3.92
C PRO A 72 11.17 1.12 5.06
N CYS A 73 10.62 -0.10 5.01
CA CYS A 73 10.82 -1.13 6.04
C CYS A 73 12.28 -1.66 6.14
N GLN A 74 13.10 -1.44 5.12
CA GLN A 74 14.45 -1.98 5.04
C GLN A 74 15.43 -1.35 6.04
N ASP A 75 15.12 -0.15 6.54
CA ASP A 75 16.01 0.62 7.42
C ASP A 75 15.94 0.25 8.91
N PHE A 76 14.99 -0.59 9.32
CA PHE A 76 14.79 -0.92 10.74
C PHE A 76 15.95 -1.72 11.35
N SER A 77 16.51 -2.66 10.60
CA SER A 77 17.64 -3.49 11.07
C SER A 77 18.94 -2.70 11.32
N LEU A 78 19.08 -1.51 10.71
CA LEU A 78 20.26 -0.65 10.87
C LEU A 78 20.24 0.10 12.20
N ALA A 79 19.05 0.42 12.73
CA ALA A 79 18.89 1.14 14.00
C ALA A 79 19.21 0.24 15.22
N GLY A 80 18.80 -1.04 15.18
CA GLY A 80 19.01 -1.98 16.30
C GLY A 80 20.47 -2.44 16.49
N ARG A 81 21.30 -2.44 15.44
CA ARG A 81 22.70 -2.90 15.51
C ARG A 81 23.71 -1.83 15.94
N ARG A 82 23.31 -0.57 16.11
CA ARG A 82 24.22 0.53 16.47
C ARG A 82 23.91 1.10 17.85
N LYS A 83 24.16 0.28 18.89
CA LYS A 83 24.67 0.81 20.17
C LYS A 83 26.05 1.42 19.89
N GLY A 84 26.08 2.66 19.42
CA GLY A 84 27.31 3.37 19.12
C GLY A 84 27.02 4.70 18.45
N LEU A 85 27.02 5.77 19.24
CA LEU A 85 27.19 7.16 18.80
C LEU A 85 28.47 7.28 17.95
N ALA A 86 28.40 7.00 16.64
CA ALA A 86 29.40 7.30 15.60
C ALA A 86 29.08 6.70 14.20
N GLY A 87 27.88 6.15 13.96
CA GLY A 87 27.53 5.56 12.66
C GLY A 87 26.81 6.56 11.75
N SER A 88 27.52 7.20 10.82
CA SER A 88 27.14 8.31 9.92
C SER A 88 26.00 8.07 8.90
N LYS A 89 25.05 7.16 9.17
CA LYS A 89 23.81 7.03 8.39
C LYS A 89 22.64 6.78 9.34
N SER A 90 21.91 7.84 9.65
CA SER A 90 20.61 7.79 10.33
C SER A 90 19.61 7.05 9.44
N SER A 91 18.78 6.18 10.02
CA SER A 91 17.69 5.52 9.27
C SER A 91 16.69 6.57 8.77
N LEU A 92 16.10 6.41 7.58
CA LEU A 92 15.19 7.41 7.00
C LEU A 92 14.03 7.80 7.94
N ILE A 93 13.53 6.85 8.75
CA ILE A 93 12.50 7.13 9.75
C ILE A 93 12.95 8.12 10.84
N GLN A 94 14.25 8.16 11.20
CA GLN A 94 14.76 9.10 12.20
C GLN A 94 14.66 10.55 11.71
N HIS A 95 14.82 10.80 10.40
CA HIS A 95 14.60 12.13 9.84
C HIS A 95 13.14 12.55 9.96
N ALA A 96 12.18 11.64 9.70
CA ALA A 96 10.77 11.93 9.90
C ALA A 96 10.43 12.19 11.39
N ILE A 97 10.99 11.40 12.31
CA ILE A 97 10.82 11.57 13.76
C ILE A 97 11.38 12.92 14.21
N ALA A 98 12.59 13.29 13.76
CA ALA A 98 13.19 14.58 14.06
C ALA A 98 12.33 15.74 13.53
N LEU A 99 11.82 15.63 12.30
CA LEU A 99 10.93 16.62 11.72
C LEU A 99 9.63 16.79 12.53
N ILE A 100 9.02 15.69 13.00
CA ILE A 100 7.83 15.73 13.87
C ILE A 100 8.15 16.38 15.22
N ALA A 101 9.32 16.08 15.79
CA ALA A 101 9.76 16.66 17.06
C ALA A 101 9.93 18.19 16.97
N ASP A 102 10.45 18.68 15.86
CA ASP A 102 10.64 20.10 15.60
C ASP A 102 9.32 20.81 15.26
N ILE A 103 8.56 20.28 14.29
CA ILE A 103 7.37 20.94 13.74
C ILE A 103 6.19 20.87 14.71
N ARG A 104 6.10 19.79 15.49
CA ARG A 104 4.99 19.54 16.43
C ARG A 104 3.60 19.60 15.75
N PRO A 105 3.32 18.80 14.69
CA PRO A 105 1.99 18.78 14.07
C PRO A 105 0.90 18.36 15.06
N SER A 106 -0.33 18.79 14.82
CA SER A 106 -1.49 18.38 15.61
C SER A 106 -1.68 16.86 15.60
N VAL A 107 -1.40 16.23 14.47
CA VAL A 107 -1.39 14.78 14.32
C VAL A 107 -0.27 14.32 13.40
N PHE A 108 0.29 13.14 13.68
CA PHE A 108 1.04 12.38 12.68
C PHE A 108 0.48 10.96 12.51
N VAL A 109 0.56 10.43 11.29
CA VAL A 109 0.13 9.07 10.95
C VAL A 109 1.29 8.33 10.29
N TRP A 110 1.70 7.23 10.90
CA TRP A 110 2.74 6.35 10.39
C TRP A 110 2.14 5.00 9.97
N GLU A 111 2.47 4.52 8.77
CA GLU A 111 2.13 3.19 8.29
C GLU A 111 3.38 2.33 8.10
N ASN A 112 3.26 1.02 8.36
CA ASN A 112 4.26 0.06 7.95
C ASN A 112 3.73 -1.37 7.74
N VAL A 113 4.60 -2.25 7.24
CA VAL A 113 4.31 -3.69 7.11
C VAL A 113 4.24 -4.37 8.47
N LYS A 114 3.40 -5.40 8.59
CA LYS A 114 3.30 -6.26 9.79
C LYS A 114 4.66 -6.87 10.20
N GLY A 115 5.53 -7.14 9.24
CA GLY A 115 6.88 -7.67 9.48
C GLY A 115 7.75 -6.78 10.37
N ALA A 116 7.42 -5.49 10.50
CA ALA A 116 8.09 -4.57 11.43
C ALA A 116 8.01 -5.06 12.89
N PHE A 117 6.94 -5.76 13.30
CA PHE A 117 6.81 -6.33 14.66
C PHE A 117 7.82 -7.45 14.95
N SER A 118 8.17 -8.22 13.92
CA SER A 118 9.00 -9.43 14.06
C SER A 118 10.48 -9.19 13.77
N SER A 119 10.84 -8.00 13.28
CA SER A 119 12.24 -7.71 12.96
C SER A 119 13.07 -7.67 14.25
N ASN A 120 14.23 -8.32 14.23
CA ASN A 120 15.16 -8.36 15.37
C ASN A 120 14.48 -8.76 16.70
N ALA A 121 13.59 -9.77 16.65
CA ALA A 121 12.79 -10.22 17.79
C ALA A 121 11.94 -9.12 18.46
N GLY A 122 11.52 -8.11 17.69
CA GLY A 122 10.68 -6.99 18.14
C GLY A 122 11.47 -5.79 18.68
N ALA A 123 12.80 -5.87 18.76
CA ALA A 123 13.62 -4.78 19.30
C ALA A 123 13.57 -3.51 18.44
N ASP A 124 13.53 -3.65 17.10
CA ASP A 124 13.50 -2.48 16.22
C ASP A 124 12.14 -1.76 16.35
N PHE A 125 11.05 -2.53 16.43
CA PHE A 125 9.72 -1.96 16.67
C PHE A 125 9.64 -1.22 18.01
N TRP A 126 10.20 -1.82 19.06
CA TRP A 126 10.28 -1.18 20.37
C TRP A 126 11.08 0.12 20.33
N ALA A 127 12.21 0.16 19.61
CA ALA A 127 13.02 1.35 19.46
C ALA A 127 12.26 2.49 18.74
N ILE A 128 11.44 2.16 17.74
CA ILE A 128 10.59 3.14 17.04
C ILE A 128 9.51 3.69 17.97
N LEU A 129 8.81 2.81 18.69
CA LEU A 129 7.80 3.24 19.67
C LEU A 129 8.42 4.12 20.75
N GLN A 130 9.60 3.75 21.25
CA GLN A 130 10.35 4.55 22.21
C GLN A 130 10.75 5.91 21.60
N ALA A 131 11.20 5.94 20.35
CA ALA A 131 11.56 7.19 19.68
C ALA A 131 10.35 8.12 19.53
N PHE A 132 9.18 7.62 19.12
CA PHE A 132 7.95 8.41 19.10
C PHE A 132 7.50 8.86 20.49
N ALA A 133 7.58 7.99 21.50
CA ALA A 133 7.21 8.33 22.87
C ALA A 133 8.14 9.42 23.45
N ASN A 134 9.43 9.37 23.13
CA ASN A 134 10.44 10.33 23.57
C ASN A 134 10.27 11.73 22.95
N ILE A 135 9.50 11.87 21.85
CA ILE A 135 9.13 13.20 21.33
C ILE A 135 8.36 14.00 22.40
N GLY A 136 7.63 13.33 23.29
CA GLY A 136 6.89 13.95 24.39
C GLY A 136 5.64 14.72 23.95
N GLY A 137 4.64 14.82 24.82
CA GLY A 137 3.40 15.58 24.56
C GLY A 137 2.47 14.98 23.49
N TYR A 138 2.79 13.80 22.95
CA TYR A 138 1.90 13.04 22.06
C TYR A 138 1.28 11.86 22.78
N ARG A 139 -0.03 11.65 22.59
CA ARG A 139 -0.70 10.38 22.88
C ARG A 139 -0.61 9.49 21.64
N LEU A 140 -0.10 8.27 21.79
CA LEU A 140 0.03 7.31 20.68
C LEU A 140 -1.14 6.31 20.69
N GLU A 141 -1.71 6.06 19.51
CA GLU A 141 -2.64 4.96 19.24
C GLU A 141 -2.03 4.05 18.15
N LEU A 142 -2.26 2.74 18.24
CA LEU A 142 -1.66 1.76 17.35
C LEU A 142 -2.65 0.64 17.03
N GLN A 143 -2.76 0.25 15.77
CA GLN A 143 -3.52 -0.93 15.39
C GLN A 143 -2.95 -1.62 14.15
N LEU A 144 -2.97 -2.97 14.16
CA LEU A 144 -2.79 -3.77 12.96
C LEU A 144 -4.13 -3.89 12.23
N LEU A 145 -4.21 -3.36 11.02
CA LEU A 145 -5.40 -3.40 10.17
C LEU A 145 -5.20 -4.36 9.01
N ASN A 146 -6.28 -4.97 8.54
CA ASN A 146 -6.26 -5.79 7.34
C ASN A 146 -7.24 -5.26 6.29
N THR A 147 -6.73 -4.91 5.11
CA THR A 147 -7.52 -4.42 3.98
C THR A 147 -8.64 -5.39 3.56
N LYS A 148 -8.51 -6.70 3.88
CA LYS A 148 -9.54 -7.72 3.58
C LYS A 148 -10.90 -7.44 4.21
N TRP A 149 -10.94 -6.57 5.21
CA TRP A 149 -12.18 -6.17 5.85
C TRP A 149 -13.07 -5.34 4.93
N LEU A 150 -12.51 -4.71 3.89
CA LEU A 150 -13.22 -3.78 3.01
C LEU A 150 -12.99 -4.06 1.50
N LEU A 151 -11.79 -4.49 1.09
CA LEU A 151 -11.46 -4.89 -0.28
C LEU A 151 -11.10 -6.37 -0.30
N PRO A 152 -11.24 -7.09 -1.43
CA PRO A 152 -10.83 -8.49 -1.54
C PRO A 152 -9.30 -8.66 -1.64
N GLN A 153 -8.55 -8.02 -0.75
CA GLN A 153 -7.10 -8.09 -0.65
C GLN A 153 -6.65 -8.37 0.78
N ASN A 154 -5.96 -9.49 1.01
CA ASN A 154 -5.26 -9.73 2.28
C ASN A 154 -4.00 -8.86 2.33
N ARG A 155 -4.08 -7.72 3.03
CA ARG A 155 -2.99 -6.78 3.25
C ARG A 155 -3.02 -6.28 4.68
N GLU A 156 -2.10 -6.82 5.48
CA GLU A 156 -1.93 -6.44 6.88
C GLU A 156 -0.91 -5.32 7.01
N ARG A 157 -1.30 -4.21 7.63
CA ARG A 157 -0.47 -3.03 7.85
C ARG A 157 -0.69 -2.48 9.25
N ILE A 158 0.40 -2.06 9.87
CA ILE A 158 0.38 -1.38 11.15
C ILE A 158 0.19 0.10 10.89
N TYR A 159 -0.70 0.72 11.66
CA TYR A 159 -0.91 2.16 11.68
C TYR A 159 -0.69 2.66 13.10
N LEU A 160 0.14 3.69 13.22
CA LEU A 160 0.39 4.42 14.46
C LEU A 160 -0.02 5.86 14.26
N ILE A 161 -0.77 6.40 15.21
CA ILE A 161 -1.23 7.78 15.19
C ILE A 161 -0.73 8.47 16.45
N GLY A 162 -0.08 9.62 16.29
CA GLY A 162 0.30 10.47 17.41
C GLY A 162 -0.58 11.71 17.46
N HIS A 163 -1.22 11.94 18.61
CA HIS A 163 -2.08 13.09 18.87
C HIS A 163 -1.38 14.08 19.79
N LEU A 164 -1.12 15.29 19.33
CA LEU A 164 -0.50 16.33 20.15
C LEU A 164 -1.49 16.81 21.22
N ALA A 165 -1.06 16.79 22.48
CA ALA A 165 -1.88 17.24 23.61
C ALA A 165 -2.41 18.66 23.39
N GLY A 166 -3.72 18.84 23.57
CA GLY A 166 -4.41 20.11 23.35
C GLY A 166 -4.69 20.48 21.90
N ARG A 167 -4.18 19.72 20.91
CA ARG A 167 -4.44 19.94 19.47
C ARG A 167 -5.16 18.77 18.78
N SER A 168 -5.11 17.58 19.37
CA SER A 168 -5.87 16.43 18.88
C SER A 168 -6.23 15.49 20.01
N VAL A 169 -7.36 14.80 19.86
CA VAL A 169 -7.90 13.85 20.85
C VAL A 169 -7.81 12.43 20.28
N PRO A 170 -7.29 11.45 21.05
CA PRO A 170 -7.29 10.04 20.64
C PRO A 170 -8.71 9.47 20.52
N GLY A 171 -8.84 8.36 19.82
CA GLY A 171 -10.11 7.66 19.61
C GLY A 171 -10.33 7.21 18.18
N VAL A 172 -9.26 7.11 17.37
CA VAL A 172 -9.35 6.58 16.00
C VAL A 172 -9.56 5.07 16.03
N PHE A 173 -8.77 4.39 16.88
CA PHE A 173 -8.83 2.95 17.08
C PHE A 173 -9.71 2.60 18.29
N PRO A 174 -10.35 1.42 18.31
CA PRO A 174 -10.24 0.34 17.32
C PRO A 174 -11.10 0.56 16.06
N ILE A 175 -10.53 0.20 14.91
CA ILE A 175 -11.25 -0.03 13.65
C ILE A 175 -11.41 -1.54 13.46
N GLY A 176 -12.64 -2.02 13.41
CA GLY A 176 -13.01 -3.40 13.12
C GLY A 176 -13.74 -3.55 11.80
N LYS A 177 -14.07 -4.80 11.45
CA LYS A 177 -14.77 -5.15 10.20
C LYS A 177 -16.13 -4.44 10.03
N ASN A 178 -16.80 -4.12 11.12
CA ASN A 178 -18.14 -3.51 11.10
C ASN A 178 -18.09 -1.98 10.88
N ASP A 179 -16.90 -1.38 10.90
CA ASP A 179 -16.73 0.07 10.70
C ASP A 179 -16.68 0.47 9.22
N PHE A 180 -16.58 -0.53 8.34
CA PHE A 180 -16.74 -0.31 6.91
C PHE A 180 -18.24 -0.39 6.59
N PRO A 181 -18.78 0.55 5.79
CA PRO A 181 -20.15 0.44 5.34
C PRO A 181 -20.33 -0.95 4.73
N PRO A 182 -21.45 -1.66 5.03
CA PRO A 182 -21.73 -2.89 4.34
C PRO A 182 -21.65 -2.56 2.85
N THR A 183 -20.77 -3.27 2.12
CA THR A 183 -20.86 -3.29 0.66
C THR A 183 -22.32 -3.56 0.42
N THR A 184 -23.05 -2.58 -0.14
CA THR A 184 -24.46 -2.78 -0.47
C THR A 184 -24.44 -4.12 -1.16
N LYS A 185 -25.13 -5.13 -0.59
CA LYS A 185 -25.58 -6.23 -1.43
C LYS A 185 -26.38 -5.48 -2.46
N ALA A 186 -25.77 -5.17 -3.60
CA ALA A 186 -26.51 -4.79 -4.78
C ALA A 186 -27.61 -5.83 -4.78
N GLN A 187 -28.85 -5.37 -4.63
CA GLN A 187 -30.01 -6.25 -4.74
C GLN A 187 -29.67 -7.19 -5.88
N SER A 188 -29.90 -8.48 -5.68
CA SER A 188 -30.09 -9.39 -6.79
C SER A 188 -31.33 -8.90 -7.56
N GLN A 189 -31.25 -7.72 -8.15
CA GLN A 189 -31.98 -7.39 -9.34
C GLN A 189 -31.50 -8.45 -10.30
N SER A 190 -32.45 -9.23 -10.78
CA SER A 190 -32.33 -10.14 -11.90
C SER A 190 -31.88 -9.46 -13.21
N GLN A 191 -31.39 -8.22 -13.14
CA GLN A 191 -30.55 -7.53 -14.10
C GLN A 191 -29.60 -6.55 -13.35
N ALA A 192 -28.65 -7.06 -12.59
CA ALA A 192 -27.52 -6.24 -12.15
C ALA A 192 -26.65 -5.93 -13.38
N PRO A 193 -26.21 -4.67 -13.61
CA PRO A 193 -25.13 -4.44 -14.55
C PRO A 193 -23.93 -5.20 -14.01
N ILE A 194 -23.64 -6.28 -14.73
CA ILE A 194 -22.46 -7.13 -14.62
C ILE A 194 -21.26 -6.22 -14.28
N SER A 195 -20.41 -6.66 -13.34
CA SER A 195 -18.96 -6.45 -13.42
C SER A 195 -18.61 -6.10 -14.87
N THR A 196 -18.11 -4.90 -15.17
CA THR A 196 -17.91 -4.47 -16.56
C THR A 196 -16.98 -5.48 -17.26
N THR A 197 -17.60 -6.42 -17.96
CA THR A 197 -16.97 -7.42 -18.77
C THR A 197 -17.80 -7.43 -20.05
N LEU A 198 -17.16 -6.92 -21.10
CA LEU A 198 -17.46 -7.15 -22.51
C LEU A 198 -18.74 -6.53 -23.06
N LYS A 199 -18.56 -5.49 -23.87
CA LYS A 199 -18.69 -5.60 -25.35
C LYS A 199 -18.24 -4.29 -25.98
N ALA A 200 -17.44 -4.37 -27.03
CA ALA A 200 -17.43 -3.38 -28.09
C ALA A 200 -17.00 -4.08 -29.38
N ASN A 201 -17.96 -4.53 -30.17
CA ASN A 201 -17.93 -4.81 -31.62
C ASN A 201 -16.54 -4.93 -32.30
N GLY A 202 -15.66 -5.75 -31.74
CA GLY A 202 -14.32 -6.01 -32.22
C GLY A 202 -14.11 -7.50 -32.06
N ARG A 203 -13.72 -8.17 -33.15
CA ARG A 203 -13.38 -9.59 -33.14
C ARG A 203 -12.35 -9.85 -32.02
N MET A 204 -12.70 -10.68 -31.05
CA MET A 204 -11.79 -11.13 -29.97
C MET A 204 -10.69 -12.03 -30.56
N SER A 205 -9.43 -11.87 -30.11
CA SER A 205 -8.31 -12.73 -30.51
C SER A 205 -8.03 -13.81 -29.46
N THR A 206 -7.13 -14.73 -29.78
CA THR A 206 -6.58 -15.77 -28.90
C THR A 206 -5.89 -15.26 -27.61
N ASP A 207 -5.82 -13.96 -27.37
CA ASP A 207 -4.95 -13.36 -26.34
C ASP A 207 -5.70 -12.74 -25.14
N ASP A 208 -7.03 -12.83 -25.10
CA ASP A 208 -7.85 -12.26 -24.01
C ASP A 208 -8.05 -13.25 -22.84
N THR A 209 -8.07 -12.78 -21.58
CA THR A 209 -8.06 -13.66 -20.36
C THR A 209 -8.89 -13.19 -19.15
N TYR A 210 -9.35 -14.15 -18.33
CA TYR A 210 -10.29 -14.03 -17.18
C TYR A 210 -9.68 -14.53 -15.84
N ILE A 211 -10.36 -14.28 -14.71
CA ILE A 211 -9.94 -14.65 -13.32
C ILE A 211 -11.04 -15.47 -12.62
N ILE A 212 -10.64 -16.47 -11.81
CA ILE A 212 -11.52 -17.15 -10.84
C ILE A 212 -11.32 -16.47 -9.47
N PRO A 213 -12.35 -15.89 -8.83
CA PRO A 213 -12.18 -15.10 -7.63
C PRO A 213 -12.01 -15.98 -6.37
N LYS A 214 -10.82 -15.94 -5.77
CA LYS A 214 -10.61 -16.11 -4.32
C LYS A 214 -9.61 -15.02 -3.89
N GLU A 215 -9.77 -14.51 -2.66
CA GLU A 215 -9.09 -13.34 -2.08
C GLU A 215 -7.67 -13.07 -2.63
N ALA A 216 -7.38 -11.85 -3.09
CA ALA A 216 -6.08 -11.51 -3.64
C ALA A 216 -5.03 -11.30 -2.52
N SER A 217 -3.80 -11.75 -2.75
CA SER A 217 -2.67 -11.48 -1.84
C SER A 217 -2.21 -10.01 -1.90
N THR A 218 -1.46 -9.54 -0.90
CA THR A 218 -0.85 -8.21 -0.89
C THR A 218 0.01 -7.96 -2.15
N LEU A 219 -0.23 -6.85 -2.84
CA LEU A 219 0.64 -6.37 -3.92
C LEU A 219 1.94 -5.79 -3.34
N THR A 220 3.10 -6.17 -3.89
CA THR A 220 4.44 -5.70 -3.46
C THR A 220 5.17 -5.01 -4.61
N GLY A 221 5.75 -3.83 -4.38
CA GLY A 221 6.52 -3.11 -5.40
C GLY A 221 8.01 -3.47 -5.37
N GLY A 222 8.48 -4.21 -6.39
CA GLY A 222 9.89 -4.34 -6.78
C GLY A 222 10.86 -4.94 -5.74
N GLY A 223 11.29 -6.19 -5.98
CA GLY A 223 12.45 -6.78 -5.31
C GLY A 223 12.61 -8.25 -5.67
N HIS A 224 13.85 -8.72 -5.82
CA HIS A 224 14.23 -10.14 -5.85
C HIS A 224 13.98 -10.81 -4.49
N SER A 225 12.75 -10.75 -4.00
CA SER A 225 12.35 -11.29 -2.72
C SER A 225 11.98 -12.76 -2.93
N GLY A 226 12.92 -13.67 -2.64
CA GLY A 226 12.68 -15.10 -2.48
C GLY A 226 11.77 -15.43 -1.28
N GLY A 227 10.74 -14.62 -1.02
CA GLY A 227 9.70 -14.89 -0.05
C GLY A 227 8.67 -15.83 -0.68
N LEU A 228 8.35 -16.92 0.02
CA LEU A 228 7.28 -17.83 -0.35
C LEU A 228 5.98 -17.05 -0.62
N HIS A 229 5.58 -17.00 -1.89
CA HIS A 229 4.30 -16.51 -2.41
C HIS A 229 3.12 -17.39 -1.94
N SER A 230 3.03 -17.71 -0.65
CA SER A 230 2.36 -18.93 -0.19
C SER A 230 0.85 -18.88 0.02
N ASP A 231 0.16 -17.77 -0.29
CA ASP A 231 -1.32 -17.77 -0.32
C ASP A 231 -1.95 -17.31 -1.66
N MET A 232 -1.13 -16.96 -2.66
CA MET A 232 -1.58 -17.16 -4.05
C MET A 232 -1.19 -18.58 -4.40
N THR A 233 -2.15 -19.43 -4.78
CA THR A 233 -1.79 -20.70 -5.42
C THR A 233 -1.10 -20.39 -6.75
N VAL A 234 0.21 -20.20 -6.72
CA VAL A 234 1.06 -20.15 -7.91
C VAL A 234 1.25 -21.60 -8.35
N ILE A 235 0.52 -22.01 -9.38
CA ILE A 235 0.70 -23.34 -9.95
C ILE A 235 1.95 -23.31 -10.84
N GLN A 236 2.98 -24.06 -10.43
CA GLN A 236 4.24 -24.17 -11.15
C GLN A 236 4.01 -24.81 -12.52
N ILE A 237 4.36 -24.08 -13.59
CA ILE A 237 4.40 -24.59 -14.95
C ILE A 237 5.76 -25.28 -15.12
N ASN A 238 5.82 -26.57 -14.78
CA ASN A 238 6.91 -27.55 -14.99
C ASN A 238 8.38 -27.07 -14.83
N PRO A 239 9.17 -27.64 -13.91
CA PRO A 239 10.59 -27.85 -14.16
C PRO A 239 10.74 -29.19 -14.92
N SER A 240 11.20 -29.17 -16.16
CA SER A 240 11.55 -30.41 -16.87
C SER A 240 12.74 -31.10 -16.19
N THR A 241 12.49 -32.32 -15.70
CA THR A 241 13.30 -33.56 -15.75
C THR A 241 14.83 -33.59 -15.61
N GLU A 242 15.51 -32.63 -14.97
CA GLU A 242 16.94 -32.84 -14.62
C GLU A 242 17.17 -33.54 -13.26
N SER A 243 16.11 -33.89 -12.50
CA SER A 243 16.24 -34.34 -11.10
C SER A 243 15.77 -35.76 -10.76
N ASN A 244 16.02 -36.76 -11.64
CA ASN A 244 15.91 -38.19 -11.29
C ASN A 244 14.65 -38.61 -10.49
N GLY A 245 13.47 -38.09 -10.87
CA GLY A 245 12.21 -38.80 -10.70
C GLY A 245 11.71 -39.07 -9.28
N ARG A 246 12.00 -38.24 -8.28
CA ARG A 246 11.33 -38.36 -6.96
C ARG A 246 10.55 -37.10 -6.59
N GLN A 247 9.31 -37.01 -7.09
CA GLN A 247 8.25 -36.22 -6.46
C GLN A 247 6.98 -37.06 -6.28
N PRO A 248 6.47 -37.27 -5.05
CA PRO A 248 5.45 -38.29 -4.77
C PRO A 248 3.99 -37.80 -4.82
N TYR A 249 3.68 -36.57 -5.26
CA TYR A 249 2.30 -36.09 -5.30
C TYR A 249 1.91 -35.43 -6.62
N GLN A 250 0.91 -36.01 -7.29
CA GLN A 250 0.37 -35.61 -8.59
C GLN A 250 -0.68 -34.46 -8.54
N GLN A 251 -0.77 -33.75 -7.41
CA GLN A 251 -1.77 -32.70 -7.19
C GLN A 251 -1.28 -31.34 -7.72
N ASN A 252 -2.19 -30.48 -8.19
CA ASN A 252 -1.92 -29.13 -8.72
C ASN A 252 -1.11 -29.04 -10.02
N ARG A 253 -1.52 -29.76 -11.08
CA ARG A 253 -0.98 -29.62 -12.44
C ARG A 253 -1.93 -28.81 -13.34
N VAL A 254 -1.38 -27.90 -14.15
CA VAL A 254 -2.11 -27.11 -15.15
C VAL A 254 -1.69 -27.57 -16.54
N PHE A 255 -2.67 -27.78 -17.42
CA PHE A 255 -2.50 -28.29 -18.78
C PHE A 255 -2.95 -27.25 -19.80
N ASP A 256 -2.27 -27.20 -20.95
CA ASP A 256 -2.67 -26.39 -22.11
C ASP A 256 -3.96 -26.97 -22.73
N GLU A 257 -4.88 -26.10 -23.15
CA GLU A 257 -6.13 -26.48 -23.84
C GLU A 257 -5.86 -27.19 -25.18
N LYS A 258 -4.70 -26.92 -25.80
CA LYS A 258 -4.29 -27.52 -27.08
C LYS A 258 -3.43 -28.78 -26.90
N GLY A 259 -3.06 -29.12 -25.67
CA GLY A 259 -2.26 -30.30 -25.33
C GLY A 259 -3.11 -31.55 -25.11
N ILE A 260 -2.45 -32.71 -25.05
CA ILE A 260 -3.10 -33.99 -24.72
C ILE A 260 -3.33 -34.04 -23.19
N SER A 261 -4.58 -34.21 -22.78
CA SER A 261 -4.95 -34.38 -21.36
C SER A 261 -4.43 -35.71 -20.81
N PRO A 262 -3.88 -35.76 -19.57
CA PRO A 262 -3.52 -37.03 -18.95
C PRO A 262 -4.78 -37.89 -18.69
N SER A 263 -4.60 -39.21 -18.63
CA SER A 263 -5.69 -40.15 -18.33
C SER A 263 -6.38 -39.80 -17.01
N LEU A 264 -7.71 -39.69 -17.04
CA LEU A 264 -8.55 -39.44 -15.87
C LEU A 264 -8.40 -40.60 -14.88
N THR A 265 -8.05 -40.29 -13.64
CA THR A 265 -7.97 -41.29 -12.56
C THR A 265 -9.15 -41.16 -11.60
N ARG A 266 -9.52 -42.27 -10.96
CA ARG A 266 -10.75 -42.42 -10.15
C ARG A 266 -10.78 -41.58 -8.85
N HIS A 267 -9.69 -40.89 -8.51
CA HIS A 267 -9.58 -40.10 -7.27
C HIS A 267 -9.38 -38.61 -7.57
N ASN A 268 -10.08 -37.78 -6.78
CA ASN A 268 -10.16 -36.31 -6.86
C ASN A 268 -8.85 -35.66 -7.33
N SER A 269 -8.84 -35.31 -8.61
CA SER A 269 -7.80 -34.52 -9.22
C SER A 269 -8.46 -33.22 -9.68
N ASN A 270 -8.18 -32.12 -8.96
CA ASN A 270 -8.65 -30.79 -9.34
C ASN A 270 -7.84 -30.33 -10.56
N TYR A 271 -8.33 -30.65 -11.76
CA TYR A 271 -7.78 -30.14 -13.01
C TYR A 271 -8.37 -28.76 -13.28
N ALA A 272 -7.53 -27.72 -13.29
CA ALA A 272 -7.93 -26.40 -13.76
C ALA A 272 -7.65 -26.31 -15.27
N ILE A 273 -8.68 -26.51 -16.09
CA ILE A 273 -8.65 -26.25 -17.54
C ILE A 273 -9.22 -24.84 -17.75
N ASN A 274 -8.46 -23.80 -17.40
CA ASN A 274 -8.81 -22.42 -17.77
C ASN A 274 -7.61 -21.47 -17.76
N ARG A 275 -7.63 -20.48 -18.65
CA ARG A 275 -6.52 -19.55 -18.95
C ARG A 275 -6.33 -18.52 -17.83
N MET A 276 -5.19 -18.55 -17.14
CA MET A 276 -4.84 -17.62 -16.05
C MET A 276 -4.16 -16.33 -16.56
N ARG A 277 -4.41 -15.16 -15.94
CA ARG A 277 -3.68 -13.90 -16.20
C ARG A 277 -3.28 -13.11 -14.95
N ARG A 278 -2.31 -12.20 -15.11
CA ARG A 278 -1.97 -11.19 -14.10
C ARG A 278 -3.10 -10.15 -13.98
N LEU A 279 -3.23 -9.57 -12.79
CA LEU A 279 -4.09 -8.40 -12.56
C LEU A 279 -3.62 -7.24 -13.44
N THR A 280 -4.56 -6.49 -14.02
CA THR A 280 -4.27 -5.25 -14.73
C THR A 280 -3.93 -4.14 -13.74
N GLU A 281 -3.36 -3.05 -14.23
CA GLU A 281 -3.04 -1.89 -13.41
C GLU A 281 -4.28 -1.27 -12.79
N ILE A 282 -5.40 -1.23 -13.51
CA ILE A 282 -6.68 -0.71 -13.01
C ILE A 282 -7.23 -1.62 -11.91
N GLU A 283 -7.13 -2.94 -12.06
CA GLU A 283 -7.52 -3.87 -11.01
C GLU A 283 -6.66 -3.69 -9.75
N CYS A 284 -5.36 -3.47 -9.93
CA CYS A 284 -4.44 -3.16 -8.83
C CYS A 284 -4.77 -1.82 -8.15
N GLU A 285 -5.10 -0.77 -8.91
CA GLU A 285 -5.54 0.54 -8.40
C GLU A 285 -6.79 0.37 -7.51
N ARG A 286 -7.80 -0.33 -8.02
CA ARG A 286 -9.04 -0.63 -7.28
C ARG A 286 -8.79 -1.43 -6.00
N LEU A 287 -7.89 -2.42 -6.04
CA LEU A 287 -7.52 -3.22 -4.85
C LEU A 287 -6.77 -2.42 -3.78
N GLN A 288 -6.33 -1.20 -4.09
CA GLN A 288 -5.70 -0.27 -3.16
C GLN A 288 -6.59 0.96 -2.88
N GLY A 289 -7.81 0.99 -3.39
CA GLY A 289 -8.77 2.08 -3.19
C GLY A 289 -8.58 3.30 -4.10
N PHE A 290 -7.67 3.24 -5.07
CA PHE A 290 -7.44 4.33 -6.01
C PHE A 290 -8.53 4.39 -7.09
N PRO A 291 -8.85 5.60 -7.62
CA PRO A 291 -9.64 5.74 -8.83
C PRO A 291 -8.99 5.03 -10.03
N ASP A 292 -9.82 4.66 -11.00
CA ASP A 292 -9.32 4.10 -12.26
C ASP A 292 -8.35 5.07 -12.94
N ASN A 293 -7.25 4.52 -13.46
CA ASN A 293 -6.19 5.25 -14.16
C ASN A 293 -5.41 6.25 -13.31
N TRP A 294 -5.48 6.14 -11.97
CA TRP A 294 -4.72 6.99 -11.05
C TRP A 294 -3.23 7.05 -11.38
N THR A 295 -2.65 5.93 -11.84
CA THR A 295 -1.21 5.83 -12.20
C THR A 295 -0.95 5.88 -13.70
N GLN A 296 -1.97 6.13 -14.53
CA GLN A 296 -1.81 6.10 -15.99
C GLN A 296 -0.86 7.20 -16.49
N TYR A 297 -0.93 8.39 -15.89
CA TYR A 297 -0.17 9.56 -16.32
C TYR A 297 0.70 10.13 -15.19
N GLY A 298 1.73 10.87 -15.60
CA GLY A 298 2.56 11.68 -14.71
C GLY A 298 3.03 12.94 -15.41
N ASP A 299 3.20 14.01 -14.64
CA ASP A 299 3.75 15.29 -15.08
C ASP A 299 5.27 15.33 -14.85
N TYR A 300 6.02 15.25 -15.95
CA TYR A 300 7.47 15.34 -15.96
C TYR A 300 7.90 16.79 -16.24
N ASN A 301 7.69 17.67 -15.25
CA ASN A 301 8.06 19.09 -15.29
C ASN A 301 7.37 19.85 -16.45
N GLY A 302 6.05 19.82 -16.49
CA GLY A 302 5.20 20.45 -17.49
C GLY A 302 4.88 19.54 -18.69
N THR A 303 5.47 18.34 -18.76
CA THR A 303 5.20 17.38 -19.84
C THR A 303 4.45 16.16 -19.31
N ILE A 304 3.16 16.07 -19.63
CA ILE A 304 2.31 14.95 -19.24
C ILE A 304 2.63 13.75 -20.15
N LYS A 305 2.99 12.60 -19.55
CA LYS A 305 3.28 11.35 -20.26
C LYS A 305 2.66 10.16 -19.57
N SER A 306 2.34 9.12 -20.32
CA SER A 306 1.92 7.84 -19.77
C SER A 306 3.06 7.17 -18.99
N ILE A 307 2.75 6.63 -17.80
CA ILE A 307 3.71 5.87 -17.00
C ILE A 307 3.74 4.42 -17.48
N ALA A 308 4.94 3.87 -17.66
CA ALA A 308 5.11 2.49 -18.10
C ALA A 308 4.43 1.50 -17.14
N ARG A 309 3.79 0.48 -17.70
CA ARG A 309 3.05 -0.57 -16.96
C ARG A 309 3.82 -1.17 -15.78
N THR A 310 5.09 -1.50 -15.98
CA THR A 310 5.95 -2.05 -14.90
C THR A 310 6.15 -1.08 -13.75
N GLN A 311 6.26 0.23 -14.04
CA GLN A 311 6.37 1.27 -13.03
C GLN A 311 5.05 1.46 -12.29
N ARG A 312 3.91 1.44 -12.99
CA ARG A 312 2.58 1.49 -12.36
C ARG A 312 2.41 0.41 -11.30
N TYR A 313 2.75 -0.85 -11.61
CA TYR A 313 2.69 -1.94 -10.62
C TYR A 313 3.59 -1.69 -9.40
N LYS A 314 4.81 -1.18 -9.61
CA LYS A 314 5.74 -0.83 -8.53
C LYS A 314 5.12 0.23 -7.61
N LEU A 315 4.59 1.30 -8.20
CA LEU A 315 3.97 2.41 -7.48
C LEU A 315 2.75 1.94 -6.66
N ILE A 316 1.84 1.17 -7.27
CA ILE A 316 0.63 0.67 -6.61
C ILE A 316 0.97 -0.32 -5.48
N GLY A 317 1.97 -1.18 -5.66
CA GLY A 317 2.39 -2.14 -4.64
C GLY A 317 2.95 -1.48 -3.38
N ASN A 318 3.66 -0.37 -3.55
CA ASN A 318 4.24 0.42 -2.46
C ASN A 318 3.25 1.39 -1.81
N ALA A 319 2.12 1.68 -2.46
CA ALA A 319 1.12 2.57 -1.92
C ALA A 319 0.39 2.00 -0.69
N VAL A 320 -0.08 2.90 0.16
CA VAL A 320 -1.06 2.62 1.22
C VAL A 320 -2.46 2.41 0.62
N THR A 321 -3.31 1.67 1.32
CA THR A 321 -4.72 1.49 0.92
C THR A 321 -5.52 2.75 1.27
N VAL A 322 -6.08 3.42 0.26
CA VAL A 322 -6.74 4.73 0.39
C VAL A 322 -7.96 4.68 1.31
N ASP A 323 -8.78 3.63 1.22
CA ASP A 323 -10.00 3.52 2.03
C ASP A 323 -9.73 3.37 3.53
N ILE A 324 -8.60 2.74 3.90
CA ILE A 324 -8.16 2.67 5.30
C ILE A 324 -7.74 4.05 5.78
N VAL A 325 -6.98 4.81 4.97
CA VAL A 325 -6.60 6.17 5.31
C VAL A 325 -7.82 7.07 5.44
N GLU A 326 -8.78 6.97 4.52
CA GLU A 326 -10.03 7.73 4.58
C GLU A 326 -10.78 7.47 5.89
N LEU A 327 -10.87 6.20 6.31
CA LEU A 327 -11.53 5.86 7.57
C LEU A 327 -10.78 6.41 8.80
N ILE A 328 -9.45 6.30 8.80
CA ILE A 328 -8.60 6.90 9.85
C ILE A 328 -8.85 8.41 9.90
N ALA A 329 -8.78 9.08 8.75
CA ALA A 329 -8.97 10.53 8.64
C ALA A 329 -10.36 10.98 9.10
N LYS A 330 -11.44 10.25 8.75
CA LYS A 330 -12.81 10.54 9.23
C LYS A 330 -12.96 10.46 10.75
N ARG A 331 -12.12 9.67 11.43
CA ARG A 331 -12.14 9.51 12.89
C ARG A 331 -11.20 10.46 13.61
N LEU A 332 -10.31 11.14 12.89
CA LEU A 332 -9.41 12.11 13.49
C LEU A 332 -10.19 13.29 14.05
N LYS A 333 -9.87 13.64 15.30
CA LYS A 333 -10.39 14.82 15.98
C LYS A 333 -9.24 15.78 16.20
N ILE A 334 -9.08 16.71 15.26
CA ILE A 334 -8.13 17.81 15.35
C ILE A 334 -8.90 19.02 15.87
N THR A 335 -8.47 19.59 16.99
CA THR A 335 -9.04 20.83 17.49
C THR A 335 -8.41 21.98 16.71
N GLU A 336 -9.23 22.87 16.16
CA GLU A 336 -8.72 24.11 15.59
C GLU A 336 -8.02 24.91 16.69
N PRO A 337 -6.85 25.49 16.40
CA PRO A 337 -6.02 26.19 17.38
C PRO A 337 -6.66 27.45 17.95
#